data_AF-A0A853BFX7-F1
#
_entry.id   AF-A0A853BFX7-F1
#
_cell.length_a   1.000
_cell.length_b   1.000
_cell.length_c   1.000
_cell.angle_alpha   90.00
_cell.angle_beta   90.00
_cell.angle_gamma   90.00
#
_symmetry.space_group_name_H-M   'P 1'
#
loop_
_entity.id
_entity.type
_entity.pdbx_description
1 polymer ?
#
loop_
_entity_poly.entity_id
_entity_poly.type
_entity_poly.pdbx_seq_one_letter_code
_entity_poly.pdbx_strand_id
1 'polypeptide(L)'
;MTPAENGDRSARNTRHPLGVRITAGLLGVLCLVLGPVGYIRAISAGSESAAEWYTLGFSVSVGLPLLAAAITTVAGDRRAALWSLALLGWPVVYVVAIHLAAG
;
A
#
# COMPACT_ATOMS: atom_id res chain seq x y z
N MET A 1 -43.49 -14.79 -6.05
CA MET A 1 -42.02 -14.95 -5.97
C MET A 1 -41.46 -13.64 -5.45
N THR A 2 -41.04 -13.61 -4.18
CA THR A 2 -40.35 -12.45 -3.58
C THR A 2 -38.90 -12.45 -4.05
N PRO A 3 -38.28 -11.27 -4.30
CA PRO A 3 -36.86 -11.18 -4.62
C PRO A 3 -36.03 -11.79 -3.48
N ALA A 4 -35.05 -12.61 -3.82
CA ALA A 4 -34.11 -13.15 -2.86
C ALA A 4 -33.39 -12.00 -2.14
N GLU A 5 -33.56 -11.91 -0.82
CA GLU A 5 -32.80 -11.06 0.08
C GLU A 5 -31.33 -11.52 0.10
N ASN A 6 -30.58 -11.15 -0.94
CA ASN A 6 -29.14 -11.23 -0.94
C ASN A 6 -28.58 -10.15 -0.02
N GLY A 7 -28.41 -10.46 1.27
CA GLY A 7 -27.52 -9.67 2.13
C GLY A 7 -27.80 -9.64 3.62
N ASP A 8 -28.84 -10.30 4.13
CA ASP A 8 -29.30 -10.06 5.52
C ASP A 8 -28.53 -10.83 6.61
N ARG A 9 -27.31 -11.27 6.29
CA ARG A 9 -26.32 -11.54 7.33
C ARG A 9 -25.11 -10.68 7.02
N SER A 10 -24.98 -9.60 7.79
CA SER A 10 -23.68 -9.18 8.32
C SER A 10 -23.07 -10.40 9.02
N ALA A 11 -22.51 -11.33 8.24
CA ALA A 11 -21.55 -12.30 8.70
C ALA A 11 -20.32 -11.47 9.04
N ARG A 12 -20.41 -10.80 10.21
CA ARG A 12 -19.32 -10.16 10.91
C ARG A 12 -18.18 -11.15 10.83
N ASN A 13 -17.24 -10.86 9.94
CA ASN A 13 -16.17 -11.75 9.57
C ASN A 13 -15.36 -11.95 10.85
N THR A 14 -15.58 -13.08 11.53
CA THR A 14 -14.88 -13.45 12.78
C THR A 14 -13.43 -13.84 12.53
N ARG A 15 -12.90 -13.62 11.32
CA ARG A 15 -11.48 -13.77 11.01
C ARG A 15 -10.70 -12.69 11.76
N HIS A 16 -9.92 -13.14 12.74
CA HIS A 16 -9.03 -12.37 13.61
C HIS A 16 -8.68 -10.96 13.09
N PRO A 17 -9.25 -9.88 13.68
CA PRO A 17 -8.91 -8.51 13.27
C PRO A 17 -7.41 -8.21 13.43
N LEU A 18 -6.74 -8.94 14.33
CA LEU A 18 -5.30 -8.89 14.53
C LEU A 18 -4.52 -9.32 13.28
N GLY A 19 -4.91 -10.42 12.62
CA GLY A 19 -4.20 -10.94 11.45
C GLY A 19 -4.21 -9.93 10.30
N VAL A 20 -5.38 -9.35 10.02
CA VAL A 20 -5.53 -8.33 8.96
C VAL A 20 -4.70 -7.08 9.28
N ARG A 21 -4.68 -6.64 10.55
CA ARG A 21 -3.86 -5.49 10.98
C ARG A 21 -2.37 -5.77 10.86
N ILE A 22 -1.92 -6.98 11.22
CA ILE A 22 -0.53 -7.39 11.04
C ILE A 22 -0.18 -7.39 9.55
N THR A 23 -1.01 -7.97 8.69
CA THR A 23 -0.78 -7.96 7.25
C THR A 23 -0.73 -6.54 6.69
N ALA A 24 -1.69 -5.68 7.04
CA ALA A 24 -1.69 -4.28 6.60
C ALA A 24 -0.45 -3.52 7.10
N GLY A 25 -0.02 -3.78 8.34
CA GLY A 25 1.21 -3.23 8.91
C GLY A 25 2.45 -3.67 8.13
N LEU A 26 2.57 -4.96 7.81
CA LEU A 26 3.68 -5.49 7.00
C LEU A 26 3.70 -4.88 5.59
N LEU A 27 2.54 -4.78 4.94
CA LEU A 27 2.42 -4.12 3.64
C LEU A 27 2.84 -2.64 3.71
N GLY A 28 2.45 -1.94 4.78
CA GLY A 28 2.86 -0.56 5.04
C GLY A 28 4.36 -0.43 5.24
N VAL A 29 4.99 -1.30 6.04
CA VAL A 29 6.45 -1.32 6.24
C VAL A 29 7.19 -1.59 4.92
N LEU A 30 6.73 -2.56 4.14
CA LEU A 30 7.32 -2.85 2.83
C LEU A 30 7.20 -1.65 1.88
N CYS A 31 6.05 -0.96 1.87
CA CYS A 31 5.86 0.29 1.13
C CYS A 31 6.88 1.36 1.56
N LEU A 32 7.06 1.54 2.87
CA LEU A 32 7.97 2.55 3.41
C LEU A 32 9.43 2.31 3.03
N VAL A 33 9.85 1.05 2.92
CA VAL A 33 11.26 0.68 2.64
C VAL A 33 11.53 0.51 1.15
N LEU A 34 10.74 -0.31 0.46
CA LEU A 34 11.04 -0.71 -0.93
C LEU A 34 10.78 0.41 -1.93
N GLY A 35 9.86 1.34 -1.64
CA GLY A 35 9.62 2.51 -2.48
C GLY A 35 10.85 3.39 -2.66
N PRO A 36 11.42 3.94 -1.57
CA PRO A 36 12.66 4.69 -1.61
C PRO A 36 13.84 3.90 -2.19
N VAL A 37 13.98 2.62 -1.85
CA VAL A 37 15.05 1.76 -2.41
C VAL A 37 14.91 1.64 -3.92
N GLY A 38 13.70 1.37 -4.43
CA GLY A 38 13.44 1.30 -5.87
C GLY A 38 13.76 2.63 -6.56
N TYR A 39 13.39 3.75 -5.95
CA TYR A 39 13.68 5.08 -6.49
C TYR A 39 15.19 5.39 -6.54
N ILE A 40 15.92 5.13 -5.46
CA ILE A 40 17.38 5.31 -5.39
C ILE A 40 18.07 4.45 -6.45
N ARG A 41 17.64 3.18 -6.60
CA ARG A 41 18.16 2.29 -7.64
C ARG A 41 17.83 2.82 -9.03
N ALA A 42 16.64 3.38 -9.26
CA ALA A 42 16.24 3.93 -10.55
C ALA A 42 17.09 5.12 -10.96
N ILE A 43 17.37 6.07 -10.06
CA ILE A 43 18.20 7.24 -10.37
C ILE A 43 19.70 6.89 -10.50
N SER A 44 20.14 5.80 -9.86
CA SER A 44 21.53 5.32 -9.94
C SER A 44 21.74 4.34 -11.10
N ALA A 45 20.67 3.84 -11.70
CA ALA A 45 20.71 2.88 -12.79
C ALA A 45 21.02 3.55 -14.13
N GLY A 46 21.72 2.83 -15.00
CA GLY A 46 21.83 3.22 -16.41
C GLY A 46 20.48 3.17 -17.12
N SER A 47 20.41 3.76 -18.32
CA SER A 47 19.18 3.94 -19.11
C SER A 47 18.38 2.65 -19.33
N GLU A 48 19.05 1.49 -19.39
CA GLU A 48 18.41 0.21 -19.67
C GLU A 48 17.59 -0.36 -18.50
N SER A 49 17.93 -0.03 -17.25
CA SER A 49 17.27 -0.60 -16.06
C SER A 49 16.54 0.41 -15.19
N ALA A 50 16.70 1.72 -15.45
CA ALA A 50 16.02 2.77 -14.69
C ALA A 50 14.49 2.61 -14.70
N ALA A 51 13.91 2.28 -15.87
CA ALA A 51 12.46 2.11 -16.01
C ALA A 51 11.91 0.94 -15.18
N GLU A 52 12.66 -0.16 -15.07
CA GLU A 52 12.28 -1.32 -14.26
C GLU A 52 12.24 -0.94 -12.77
N TRP A 53 13.28 -0.27 -12.30
CA TRP A 53 13.36 0.18 -10.91
C TRP A 53 12.30 1.23 -10.57
N TYR A 54 11.99 2.16 -11.49
CA TYR A 54 10.86 3.08 -11.32
C TYR A 54 9.54 2.32 -11.21
N THR A 55 9.32 1.35 -12.08
CA THR A 55 8.09 0.54 -12.09
C THR A 55 7.95 -0.26 -10.80
N LEU A 56 9.01 -0.91 -10.33
CA LEU A 56 9.01 -1.68 -9.08
C LEU A 56 8.79 -0.78 -7.86
N GLY A 57 9.54 0.33 -7.77
CA GLY A 57 9.40 1.30 -6.68
C GLY A 57 8.01 1.91 -6.61
N PHE A 58 7.45 2.32 -7.76
CA PHE A 58 6.10 2.84 -7.86
C PHE A 58 5.04 1.79 -7.50
N SER A 59 5.16 0.59 -8.06
CA SER A 59 4.19 -0.51 -7.82
C SER A 59 4.11 -0.88 -6.36
N VAL A 60 5.24 -0.89 -5.64
CA VAL A 60 5.23 -1.14 -4.20
C VAL A 60 4.66 0.05 -3.42
N SER A 61 5.04 1.28 -3.78
CA SER A 61 4.63 2.49 -3.05
C SER A 61 3.15 2.86 -3.23
N VAL A 62 2.50 2.40 -4.30
CA VAL A 62 1.08 2.64 -4.55
C VAL A 62 0.27 1.36 -4.36
N GLY A 63 0.75 0.25 -4.88
CA GLY A 63 0.05 -1.03 -4.87
C GLY A 63 -0.10 -1.63 -3.48
N LEU A 64 0.95 -1.61 -2.63
CA LEU A 64 0.83 -2.17 -1.27
C LEU A 64 -0.12 -1.36 -0.37
N PRO A 65 -0.11 -0.01 -0.38
CA PRO A 65 -1.14 0.79 0.28
C PRO A 65 -2.57 0.48 -0.18
N LEU A 66 -2.81 0.35 -1.49
CA LEU A 66 -4.12 0.02 -2.02
C LEU A 66 -4.56 -1.39 -1.62
N LEU A 67 -3.65 -2.37 -1.67
CA LEU A 67 -3.91 -3.74 -1.21
C LEU A 67 -4.26 -3.76 0.28
N ALA A 68 -3.48 -3.05 1.12
CA ALA A 68 -3.73 -2.93 2.55
C ALA A 68 -5.09 -2.27 2.84
N ALA A 69 -5.44 -1.22 2.09
CA ALA A 69 -6.73 -0.54 2.20
C ALA A 69 -7.90 -1.47 1.81
N ALA A 70 -7.74 -2.27 0.75
CA ALA A 70 -8.74 -3.21 0.30
C ALA A 70 -9.01 -4.32 1.35
N ILE A 71 -7.97 -4.99 1.86
CA ILE A 71 -8.15 -6.08 2.84
C ILE A 71 -8.72 -5.58 4.17
N THR A 72 -8.35 -4.37 4.60
CA THR A 72 -8.86 -3.77 5.84
C THR A 72 -10.31 -3.29 5.69
N THR A 73 -10.70 -2.82 4.50
CA THR A 73 -12.10 -2.51 4.17
C THR A 73 -12.97 -3.76 4.22
N VAL A 74 -12.52 -4.88 3.62
CA VAL A 74 -13.21 -6.17 3.67
C VAL A 74 -13.31 -6.71 5.11
N ALA A 75 -12.35 -6.39 5.97
CA ALA A 75 -12.37 -6.74 7.39
C ALA A 75 -13.21 -5.80 8.27
N GLY A 76 -13.78 -4.72 7.72
CA GLY A 76 -14.54 -3.72 8.48
C GLY A 76 -13.69 -2.76 9.31
N ASP A 77 -12.37 -2.73 9.13
CA ASP A 77 -11.48 -1.79 9.82
C ASP A 77 -11.25 -0.52 8.99
N ARG A 78 -12.23 0.39 9.05
CA ARG A 78 -12.21 1.66 8.33
C ARG A 78 -10.99 2.52 8.69
N ARG A 79 -10.52 2.47 9.94
CA ARG A 79 -9.38 3.29 10.39
C ARG A 79 -8.09 2.80 9.75
N ALA A 80 -7.86 1.49 9.75
CA ALA A 80 -6.70 0.90 9.08
C ALA A 80 -6.71 1.14 7.57
N ALA A 81 -7.90 1.12 6.94
CA ALA A 81 -8.04 1.44 5.53
C ALA A 81 -7.63 2.88 5.21
N LEU A 82 -8.09 3.86 6.00
CA LEU A 82 -7.73 5.26 5.82
C LEU A 82 -6.23 5.50 6.04
N TRP A 83 -5.63 4.87 7.06
CA TRP A 83 -4.18 4.95 7.26
C TRP A 83 -3.39 4.34 6.11
N SER A 84 -3.88 3.23 5.55
CA SER A 84 -3.27 2.62 4.37
C SER A 84 -3.32 3.59 3.19
N LEU A 85 -4.46 4.25 2.95
CA LEU A 85 -4.59 5.26 1.89
C LEU A 85 -3.71 6.49 2.12
N ALA A 86 -3.48 6.90 3.38
CA ALA A 86 -2.57 8.01 3.67
C ALA A 86 -1.13 7.73 3.21
N LEU A 87 -0.71 6.46 3.15
CA LEU A 87 0.60 6.07 2.63
C LEU A 87 0.77 6.37 1.14
N LEU A 88 -0.30 6.64 0.38
CA LEU A 88 -0.19 7.10 -1.01
C LEU A 88 0.52 8.47 -1.15
N GLY A 89 0.64 9.23 -0.06
CA GLY A 89 1.47 10.43 -0.02
C GLY A 89 2.98 10.14 0.09
N TRP A 90 3.37 8.93 0.47
CA TRP A 90 4.77 8.55 0.72
C TRP A 90 5.71 8.77 -0.49
N PRO A 91 5.33 8.44 -1.74
CA PRO A 91 6.09 8.78 -2.94
C PRO A 91 6.60 10.21 -2.99
N VAL A 92 5.71 11.18 -2.72
CA VAL A 92 6.07 12.60 -2.75
C VAL A 92 7.09 12.91 -1.66
N VAL A 93 6.88 12.39 -0.46
CA VAL A 93 7.75 12.63 0.70
C VAL A 93 9.17 12.13 0.44
N TYR A 94 9.35 10.87 0.03
CA TYR A 94 10.69 10.34 -0.16
C TYR A 94 11.38 10.91 -1.41
N VAL A 95 10.66 11.21 -2.49
CA VAL A 95 11.27 11.82 -3.69
C VAL A 95 11.83 13.20 -3.36
N VAL A 96 11.05 14.03 -2.66
CA VAL A 96 11.49 15.35 -2.21
C VAL A 96 12.69 15.22 -1.26
N ALA A 97 12.61 14.33 -0.27
CA ALA A 97 13.71 14.13 0.68
C ALA A 97 15.01 13.69 0.00
N ILE A 98 14.94 12.77 -0.97
CA ILE A 98 16.12 12.31 -1.73
C ILE A 98 16.74 13.45 -2.54
N HIS A 99 15.93 14.27 -3.20
CA HIS A 99 16.45 15.40 -3.99
C HIS A 99 17.05 16.50 -3.12
N LEU A 100 16.45 16.77 -1.95
CA LEU A 100 17.00 17.72 -0.99
C LEU A 100 18.30 17.24 -0.34
N ALA A 101 18.48 15.92 -0.19
CA ALA A 101 19.71 15.34 0.35
C ALA A 101 20.83 15.21 -0.70
N ALA A 102 20.49 15.24 -1.99
CA ALA A 102 21.43 15.12 -3.10
C ALA A 102 21.90 16.47 -3.68
N GLY A 103 21.24 17.57 -3.31
CA GLY A 103 21.65 18.95 -3.65
C GLY A 103 22.55 19.56 -2.60
#